data_AF-A0AA46E0C1-F1
#
_entry.id   AF-A0AA46E0C1-F1
#
_cell.length_a   1.000
_cell.length_b   1.000
_cell.length_c   1.000
_cell.angle_alpha   90.00
_cell.angle_beta   90.00
_cell.angle_gamma   90.00
#
_symmetry.space_group_name_H-M   'P 1'
#
loop_
_entity.id
_entity.type
_entity.pdbx_description
1 polymer ?
#
loop_
_entity_poly.entity_id
_entity_poly.type
_entity_poly.pdbx_seq_one_letter_code
_entity_poly.pdbx_strand_id
1 'polypeptide(L)' 'MKNYKFFQNKNCEYFPCHKDVAQENFNCLFCFCPLYLLDKKCGGNYKYINNIKDCSNCNVPHIKGNYDLILNILKREVF' A
#
# COMPACT_ATOMS: atom_id res chain seq x y z
N MET A 1 17.15 11.11 -10.14
CA MET A 1 15.72 10.73 -9.99
C MET A 1 15.63 9.23 -9.73
N LYS A 2 14.78 8.79 -8.79
CA LYS A 2 14.58 7.36 -8.47
C LYS A 2 13.19 6.93 -8.96
N ASN A 3 13.06 6.75 -10.28
CA ASN A 3 11.77 6.47 -10.96
C ASN A 3 11.15 5.12 -10.55
N TYR A 4 11.93 4.23 -9.92
CA TYR A 4 11.44 2.94 -9.44
C TYR A 4 10.54 3.03 -8.18
N LYS A 5 10.48 4.19 -7.51
CA LYS A 5 9.72 4.36 -6.25
C LYS A 5 8.25 4.70 -6.47
N PHE A 6 7.87 5.06 -7.69
CA PHE A 6 6.54 5.57 -8.00
C PHE A 6 6.10 5.10 -9.37
N PHE A 7 4.89 4.56 -9.44
CA PHE A 7 4.22 4.18 -10.67
C PHE A 7 2.74 4.53 -10.52
N GLN A 8 2.09 4.96 -11.60
CA GLN A 8 0.67 5.28 -11.59
C GLN A 8 0.02 4.80 -12.88
N ASN A 9 -0.96 3.89 -12.76
CA ASN A 9 -1.73 3.41 -13.89
C ASN A 9 -3.11 4.07 -13.93
N LYS A 10 -3.21 5.27 -14.51
CA LYS A 10 -4.47 6.01 -14.63
C LYS A 10 -5.50 5.33 -15.55
N ASN A 11 -5.06 4.40 -16.41
CA ASN A 11 -5.93 3.64 -17.30
C ASN A 11 -6.52 2.38 -16.64
N CYS A 12 -6.16 2.09 -15.39
CA CYS A 12 -6.75 0.99 -14.64
C CYS A 12 -8.22 1.27 -14.31
N GLU A 13 -9.10 0.31 -14.55
CA GLU A 13 -10.55 0.41 -14.27
C GLU A 13 -10.86 0.68 -12.79
N TYR A 14 -9.93 0.33 -11.90
CA TYR A 14 -10.04 0.52 -10.46
C TYR A 14 -9.38 1.80 -9.96
N PHE A 15 -8.79 2.63 -10.82
CA PHE A 15 -8.02 3.80 -10.38
C PHE A 15 -8.92 5.01 -10.03
N PRO A 16 -8.71 5.68 -8.88
CA PRO A 16 -7.91 5.25 -7.73
C PRO A 16 -8.68 4.20 -6.91
N CYS A 17 -8.00 3.12 -6.48
CA CYS A 17 -8.69 2.06 -5.74
C CYS A 17 -9.00 2.46 -4.29
N HIS A 18 -8.27 3.46 -3.76
CA HIS A 18 -8.54 4.08 -2.46
C HIS A 18 -8.73 5.59 -2.63
N LYS A 19 -9.80 6.14 -2.06
CA LYS A 19 -10.26 7.51 -2.36
C LYS A 19 -9.62 8.60 -1.50
N ASP A 20 -9.01 8.26 -0.36
CA ASP A 20 -8.43 9.26 0.57
C ASP A 20 -6.96 9.61 0.27
N VAL A 21 -6.51 9.37 -0.96
CA VAL A 21 -5.18 9.78 -1.44
C VAL A 21 -5.37 10.61 -2.70
N ALA A 22 -4.83 11.82 -2.70
CA ALA A 22 -4.86 12.70 -3.88
C ALA A 22 -4.19 12.01 -5.07
N GLN A 23 -4.78 12.12 -6.27
CA GLN A 23 -4.36 11.33 -7.44
C GLN A 23 -2.88 11.56 -7.80
N GLU A 24 -2.36 12.78 -7.66
CA GLU A 24 -0.95 13.13 -7.89
C GLU A 24 0.03 12.42 -6.94
N ASN A 25 -0.48 11.95 -5.79
CA ASN A 25 0.27 11.22 -4.78
C ASN A 25 -0.06 9.72 -4.76
N PHE A 26 -1.01 9.27 -5.60
CA PHE A 26 -1.46 7.89 -5.65
C PHE A 26 -0.43 6.99 -6.36
N ASN A 27 0.05 5.98 -5.64
CA ASN A 27 1.05 5.03 -6.12
C ASN A 27 0.40 3.66 -6.40
N CYS A 28 0.57 3.15 -7.62
CA CYS A 28 0.13 1.82 -8.05
C CYS A 28 1.23 0.76 -7.89
N LEU A 29 2.45 1.15 -7.50
CA LEU A 29 3.59 0.23 -7.39
C LEU A 29 3.31 -0.96 -6.45
N PHE A 30 2.56 -0.73 -5.37
CA PHE A 30 2.12 -1.74 -4.44
C PHE A 30 0.60 -1.93 -4.50
N CYS A 31 0.03 -2.06 -5.71
CA CYS A 31 -1.40 -2.28 -5.89
C CYS A 31 -1.95 -3.44 -5.03
N PHE A 32 -1.13 -4.46 -4.78
CA PHE A 32 -1.37 -5.43 -3.72
C PHE A 32 -0.52 -5.07 -2.51
N CYS A 33 -1.11 -5.15 -1.32
CA CYS A 33 -0.39 -4.85 -0.08
C CYS A 33 0.68 -5.92 0.19
N PRO A 34 1.97 -5.60 0.09
CA PRO A 34 3.04 -6.58 0.34
C PRO A 34 3.16 -6.92 1.84
N LEU A 35 2.49 -6.16 2.71
CA LEU A 35 2.52 -6.31 4.16
C LEU A 35 1.28 -7.05 4.70
N TYR A 36 0.44 -7.62 3.82
CA TYR A 36 -0.84 -8.21 4.19
C TYR A 36 -0.71 -9.26 5.31
N LEU A 37 0.28 -10.16 5.21
CA LEU A 37 0.47 -11.27 6.14
C LEU A 37 1.12 -10.88 7.48
N LEU A 38 1.52 -9.63 7.66
CA LEU A 38 2.27 -9.21 8.86
C LEU A 38 1.38 -8.82 10.05
N ASP A 39 0.06 -9.04 10.00
CA ASP A 39 -0.88 -8.66 11.06
C ASP A 39 -0.58 -7.26 11.65
N LYS A 40 -0.39 -7.15 12.97
CA LYS A 40 -0.12 -5.89 13.67
C LYS A 40 1.22 -5.26 13.28
N LYS A 41 2.17 -6.04 12.77
CA LYS A 41 3.51 -5.57 12.38
C LYS A 41 3.50 -4.78 11.08
N CYS A 42 2.44 -4.85 10.27
CA CYS A 42 2.35 -4.04 9.05
C CYS A 42 2.15 -2.54 9.31
N GLY A 43 1.64 -2.16 10.48
CA GLY A 43 1.39 -0.74 10.84
C GLY A 43 0.33 -0.03 9.98
N GLY A 44 -0.43 -0.76 9.17
CA GLY A 44 -1.47 -0.20 8.30
C GLY A 44 -2.85 -0.14 8.94
N ASN A 45 -3.76 0.60 8.32
CA ASN A 45 -5.15 0.78 8.76
C ASN A 45 -6.07 -0.33 8.22
N TYR A 46 -6.03 -1.51 8.84
CA TYR A 46 -6.87 -2.65 8.49
C TYR A 46 -7.84 -3.02 9.63
N LYS A 47 -8.85 -3.83 9.31
CA LYS A 47 -9.73 -4.47 10.29
C LYS A 47 -9.88 -5.96 9.97
N TYR A 48 -10.37 -6.76 10.91
CA TYR A 48 -10.79 -8.12 10.60
C TYR A 48 -12.30 -8.18 10.44
N ILE A 49 -12.76 -8.84 9.38
CA ILE A 49 -14.17 -9.21 9.16
C ILE A 49 -14.19 -10.73 8.99
N ASN A 50 -14.87 -11.45 9.87
CA ASN A 50 -14.97 -12.92 9.80
C ASN A 50 -13.60 -13.62 9.67
N ASN A 51 -12.61 -13.20 10.47
CA ASN A 51 -11.21 -13.68 10.43
C ASN A 51 -10.45 -13.37 9.13
N ILE A 52 -11.03 -12.63 8.20
CA ILE A 52 -10.35 -12.13 7.00
C ILE A 52 -9.85 -10.72 7.27
N LYS A 53 -8.58 -10.45 6.93
CA LYS A 53 -7.99 -9.12 7.06
C LYS A 53 -8.49 -8.25 5.91
N ASP A 54 -9.25 -7.21 6.25
CA ASP A 54 -9.77 -6.24 5.30
C ASP A 54 -8.91 -4.96 5.31
N CYS A 55 -8.28 -4.69 4.17
CA CYS A 55 -7.42 -3.53 3.93
C CYS A 55 -8.09 -2.46 3.06
N SER A 56 -9.41 -2.52 2.84
CA SER A 56 -10.13 -1.59 1.97
C SER A 56 -10.01 -0.12 2.40
N ASN A 57 -9.69 0.13 3.68
CA ASN A 57 -9.46 1.47 4.25
C ASN A 57 -7.97 1.79 4.49
N CYS A 58 -7.05 0.98 3.96
CA CYS A 58 -5.61 1.13 4.15
C CYS A 58 -4.92 1.74 2.92
N ASN A 59 -4.37 2.94 3.08
CA ASN A 59 -3.76 3.67 1.97
C ASN A 59 -2.23 3.63 1.97
N VAL A 60 -1.62 2.97 2.97
CA VAL A 60 -0.15 2.86 3.13
C VAL A 60 0.57 2.48 1.83
N PRO A 61 0.16 1.43 1.08
CA PRO A 61 0.83 1.05 -0.17
C PRO A 61 0.65 2.07 -1.31
N HIS A 62 -0.37 2.92 -1.22
CA HIS A 62 -0.79 3.82 -2.28
C HIS A 62 -0.28 5.25 -2.13
N ILE A 63 0.58 5.51 -1.15
CA ILE A 63 1.17 6.83 -0.94
C ILE A 63 2.57 6.87 -1.59
N LYS A 64 2.79 7.84 -2.50
CA LYS A 64 4.06 8.07 -3.21
C LYS A 64 5.30 8.08 -2.30
N GLY A 65 5.20 8.61 -1.09
CA GLY A 65 6.28 8.68 -0.12
C GLY A 65 6.61 7.37 0.61
N ASN A 66 5.75 6.34 0.52
CA ASN A 66 5.84 5.17 1.38
C ASN A 66 6.70 4.02 0.83
N TYR A 67 7.37 4.19 -0.30
CA TYR A 67 8.24 3.16 -0.85
C TYR A 67 9.30 2.67 0.14
N ASP A 68 10.05 3.59 0.73
CA ASP A 68 11.12 3.24 1.66
C ASP A 68 10.56 2.67 2.98
N LEU A 69 9.41 3.18 3.44
CA LEU A 69 8.70 2.65 4.61
C LEU A 69 8.36 1.17 4.44
N ILE A 70 7.74 0.83 3.31
CA ILE A 70 7.31 -0.55 3.01
C ILE A 70 8.52 -1.48 2.93
N LEU A 71 9.59 -1.07 2.24
CA LEU A 71 10.81 -1.88 2.18
C LEU A 71 11.46 -2.05 3.54
N ASN A 72 11.47 -1.02 4.39
CA ASN A 72 12.04 -1.13 5.73
C ASN A 72 11.23 -2.09 6.62
N ILE A 73 9.90 -2.13 6.49
CA ILE A 73 9.07 -3.11 7.20
C ILE A 73 9.38 -4.53 6.69
N LEU A 74 9.44 -4.74 5.37
CA LEU A 74 9.80 -6.04 4.80
C LEU A 74 11.17 -6.53 5.28
N LYS A 75 12.18 -5.65 5.27
CA LYS A 75 13.54 -5.96 5.77
C LYS A 75 13.62 -6.23 7.27
N ARG A 76 12.63 -5.84 8.06
CA ARG A 76 12.62 -6.04 9.51
C ARG A 76 11.80 -7.27 9.91
N GLU A 77 10.71 -7.52 9.19
CA GLU A 77 9.71 -8.52 9.58
C GLU A 77 9.73 -9.78 8.72
N VAL A 78 10.35 -9.76 7.54
CA VAL A 78 10.33 -10.86 6.56
C VAL A 78 11.73 -11.37 6.25
N PHE A 79 12.67 -10.46 5.98
CA PHE A 79 14.08 -10.77 5.69
C PHE A 79 14.94 -10.54 6.93
#